data_AF-A0A2N7RNN4-F1
#
_entry.id   AF-A0A2N7RNN4-F1
#
_cell.length_a   1.000
_cell.length_b   1.000
_cell.length_c   1.000
_cell.angle_alpha   90.00
_cell.angle_beta   90.00
_cell.angle_gamma   90.00
#
_symmetry.space_group_name_H-M   'P 1'
#
loop_
_entity.id
_entity.type
_entity.pdbx_description
1 polymer ?
#
loop_
_entity_poly.entity_id
_entity_poly.type
_entity_poly.pdbx_seq_one_letter_code
_entity_poly.pdbx_strand_id
1 'polypeptide(L)'
;MPDASTPKAVKLYENGDKVQALAMLESLVGKGDASAYGLYGWMRLMGEGQGGAVTAPTAQQREARQVAAKPLIGKGLLKNDSYALTAKGVMLAEGWQEPRNMARGMDLLKQAANKGNAQAMHLLGLYNVRGYQIPVNHKEARKWFTLAADKGSAGDIYNLGLMDWEGAGLKRPDRASAMQRWKIAAAMGEERAIKAVAQGKP
;
A
#
# COMPACT_ATOMS: atom_id res chain seq x y z
N MET A 1 26.73 14.96 1.61
CA MET A 1 25.95 14.58 0.42
C MET A 1 24.84 13.65 0.88
N PRO A 2 23.60 13.71 0.34
CA PRO A 2 22.58 12.72 0.68
C PRO A 2 23.13 11.34 0.31
N ASP A 3 23.19 10.43 1.28
CA ASP A 3 23.62 9.06 1.05
C ASP A 3 22.65 8.43 0.05
N ALA A 4 23.13 7.99 -1.12
CA ALA A 4 22.31 7.38 -2.18
C ALA A 4 21.64 6.05 -1.73
N SER A 5 21.88 5.65 -0.48
CA SER A 5 21.39 4.47 0.17
C SER A 5 19.88 4.43 0.38
N THR A 6 19.21 5.53 0.75
CA THR A 6 17.74 5.51 0.93
C THR A 6 16.99 5.31 -0.39
N PRO A 7 17.28 6.03 -1.49
CA PRO A 7 16.68 5.75 -2.80
C PRO A 7 16.90 4.31 -3.28
N LYS A 8 18.05 3.70 -2.97
CA LYS A 8 18.31 2.29 -3.28
C LYS A 8 17.37 1.37 -2.50
N ALA A 9 17.15 1.61 -1.21
CA ALA A 9 16.22 0.84 -0.40
C ALA A 9 14.77 0.99 -0.89
N VAL A 10 14.36 2.19 -1.33
CA VAL A 10 13.04 2.41 -1.95
C VAL A 10 12.88 1.58 -3.21
N LYS A 11 13.88 1.57 -4.11
CA LYS A 11 13.82 0.73 -5.33
C LYS A 11 13.70 -0.76 -5.01
N LEU A 12 14.42 -1.25 -4.00
CA LEU A 12 14.29 -2.65 -3.55
C LEU A 12 12.86 -2.94 -3.10
N TYR A 13 12.28 -2.05 -2.30
CA TYR A 13 10.89 -2.17 -1.84
C TYR A 13 9.88 -2.16 -3.00
N GLU A 14 10.03 -1.23 -3.94
CA GLU A 14 9.16 -1.10 -5.12
C GLU A 14 9.26 -2.31 -6.06
N ASN A 15 10.44 -2.92 -6.16
CA ASN A 15 10.67 -4.15 -6.91
C ASN A 15 10.24 -5.43 -6.16
N GLY A 16 9.72 -5.30 -4.94
CA GLY A 16 9.22 -6.42 -4.14
C GLY A 16 10.27 -7.11 -3.25
N ASP A 17 11.54 -6.70 -3.28
CA ASP A 17 12.57 -7.20 -2.35
C ASP A 17 12.46 -6.51 -0.98
N LYS A 18 11.36 -6.82 -0.30
CA LYS A 18 10.99 -6.22 0.98
C LYS A 18 11.94 -6.63 2.11
N VAL A 19 12.56 -7.81 2.03
CA VAL A 19 13.50 -8.28 3.06
C VAL A 19 14.79 -7.47 2.99
N GLN A 20 15.37 -7.33 1.80
CA GLN A 20 16.60 -6.54 1.64
C GLN A 20 16.34 -5.04 1.89
N ALA A 21 15.19 -4.52 1.42
CA ALA A 21 14.80 -3.15 1.69
C ALA A 21 14.69 -2.87 3.20
N LEU A 22 14.05 -3.75 3.97
CA LEU A 22 13.88 -3.59 5.41
C LEU A 22 15.24 -3.54 6.14
N ALA A 23 16.12 -4.50 5.84
CA ALA A 23 17.45 -4.58 6.46
C ALA A 23 18.30 -3.33 6.15
N MET A 24 18.22 -2.84 4.91
CA MET A 24 18.93 -1.62 4.51
C MET A 24 18.41 -0.38 5.24
N LEU A 25 17.08 -0.23 5.33
CA LEU A 25 16.43 0.87 6.04
C LEU A 25 16.72 0.85 7.54
N GLU A 26 16.76 -0.34 8.16
CA GLU A 26 17.14 -0.50 9.56
C GLU A 26 18.55 0.02 9.83
N SER A 27 19.52 -0.34 8.98
CA SER A 27 20.89 0.17 9.05
C SER A 27 20.95 1.70 8.91
N LEU A 28 20.19 2.27 7.97
CA LEU A 28 20.15 3.71 7.72
C LEU A 28 19.52 4.49 8.87
N VAL A 29 18.45 3.97 9.45
CA VAL A 29 17.82 4.53 10.65
C VAL A 29 18.77 4.47 11.85
N GLY A 30 19.52 3.37 12.01
CA GLY A 30 20.56 3.26 13.05
C GLY A 30 21.68 4.30 12.92
N LYS A 31 21.98 4.74 11.69
CA LYS A 31 22.91 5.84 11.40
C LYS A 31 22.28 7.23 11.49
N GLY A 32 20.99 7.32 11.77
CA GLY A 32 20.26 8.58 11.88
C GLY A 32 19.84 9.20 10.54
N ASP A 33 19.84 8.44 9.44
CA ASP A 33 19.35 8.94 8.15
C ASP A 33 17.86 9.28 8.24
N ALA A 34 17.57 10.58 8.20
CA ALA A 34 16.22 11.09 8.34
C ALA A 34 15.28 10.67 7.19
N SER A 35 15.83 10.38 6.01
CA SER A 35 15.04 10.01 4.83
C SER A 35 14.53 8.55 4.89
N ALA A 36 15.19 7.69 5.66
CA ALA A 36 14.80 6.28 5.80
C ALA A 36 13.58 6.08 6.73
N TYR A 37 13.30 7.02 7.64
CA TYR A 37 12.26 6.86 8.67
C TYR A 37 10.87 6.58 8.13
N GLY A 38 10.49 7.19 7.01
CA GLY A 38 9.15 7.09 6.47
C GLY A 38 8.83 5.68 5.95
N LEU A 39 9.63 5.19 4.99
CA LEU A 39 9.47 3.84 4.45
C LEU A 39 9.73 2.79 5.53
N TYR A 40 10.74 2.97 6.39
CA TYR A 40 10.98 2.05 7.49
C TYR A 40 9.78 1.98 8.44
N GLY A 41 9.23 3.12 8.85
CA GLY A 41 8.04 3.21 9.69
C GLY A 41 6.83 2.52 9.06
N TRP A 42 6.59 2.74 7.76
CA TRP A 42 5.56 2.04 6.99
C TRP A 42 5.74 0.51 7.02
N MET A 43 6.94 0.02 6.69
CA MET A 43 7.22 -1.42 6.66
C MET A 43 7.07 -2.05 8.05
N ARG A 44 7.49 -1.36 9.11
CA ARG A 44 7.30 -1.80 10.50
C ARG A 44 5.82 -1.84 10.89
N LEU A 45 5.03 -0.84 10.48
CA LEU A 45 3.60 -0.78 10.73
C LEU A 45 2.87 -1.95 10.06
N MET A 46 3.15 -2.17 8.78
CA MET A 46 2.52 -3.23 7.99
C MET A 46 3.10 -4.62 8.24
N GLY A 47 4.26 -4.70 8.90
CA GLY A 47 4.99 -5.94 9.15
C GLY A 47 5.62 -6.55 7.90
N GLU A 48 5.94 -5.72 6.91
CA GLU A 48 6.51 -6.14 5.64
C GLU A 48 8.00 -6.44 5.76
N GLY A 49 8.49 -7.44 5.00
CA GLY A 49 9.90 -7.83 4.98
C GLY A 49 10.39 -8.56 6.24
N GLN A 50 9.54 -8.74 7.26
CA GLN A 50 9.82 -9.59 8.40
C GLN A 50 9.66 -11.04 7.93
N GLY A 51 10.76 -11.79 7.79
CA GLY A 51 10.78 -13.22 7.37
C GLY A 51 10.14 -14.19 8.37
N GLY A 52 9.01 -13.81 8.96
CA GLY A 52 8.29 -14.53 10.00
C GLY A 52 7.17 -15.43 9.47
N ALA A 53 6.70 -16.30 10.36
CA ALA A 53 5.82 -17.44 10.11
C ALA A 53 4.62 -17.18 9.18
N VAL A 54 4.22 -18.24 8.47
CA VAL A 54 3.06 -18.33 7.54
C VAL A 54 1.72 -17.99 8.21
N THR A 55 1.70 -17.83 9.54
CA THR A 55 0.49 -17.54 10.33
C THR A 55 0.25 -16.04 10.51
N ALA A 56 -1.01 -15.63 10.39
CA ALA A 56 -1.41 -14.22 10.58
C ALA A 56 -1.01 -13.68 11.98
N PRO A 57 -0.61 -12.40 12.08
CA PRO A 57 -0.16 -11.81 13.35
C PRO A 57 -1.32 -11.70 14.36
N THR A 58 -1.01 -11.93 15.63
CA THR A 58 -1.96 -11.75 16.74
C THR A 58 -2.32 -10.27 16.93
N ALA A 59 -3.42 -9.99 17.64
CA ALA A 59 -3.79 -8.61 17.97
C ALA A 59 -2.67 -7.87 18.72
N GLN A 60 -2.04 -8.54 19.69
CA GLN A 60 -0.92 -8.00 20.45
C GLN A 60 0.30 -7.70 19.56
N GLN A 61 0.61 -8.58 18.60
CA GLN A 61 1.70 -8.33 17.65
C GLN A 61 1.40 -7.14 16.73
N ARG A 62 0.14 -7.00 16.27
CA ARG A 62 -0.29 -5.84 15.48
C ARG A 62 -0.18 -4.54 16.28
N GLU A 63 -0.64 -4.55 17.52
CA GLU A 63 -0.53 -3.39 18.41
C GLU A 63 0.93 -3.00 18.68
N ALA A 64 1.79 -3.99 18.99
CA ALA A 64 3.22 -3.75 19.18
C ALA A 64 3.89 -3.13 17.95
N ARG A 65 3.51 -3.56 16.73
CA ARG A 65 3.97 -2.93 15.48
C ARG A 65 3.55 -1.47 15.38
N GLN A 66 2.29 -1.17 15.72
CA GLN A 66 1.78 0.20 15.68
C GLN A 66 2.52 1.11 16.68
N VAL A 67 2.71 0.63 17.92
CA VAL A 67 3.45 1.36 18.96
C VAL A 67 4.89 1.65 18.50
N ALA A 68 5.58 0.63 17.97
CA ALA A 68 6.96 0.77 17.51
C ALA A 68 7.09 1.68 16.26
N ALA A 69 6.11 1.65 15.36
CA ALA A 69 6.14 2.43 14.13
C ALA A 69 5.82 3.92 14.34
N LYS A 70 4.95 4.25 15.30
CA LYS A 70 4.49 5.64 15.57
C LYS A 70 5.63 6.68 15.67
N PRO A 71 6.71 6.48 16.45
CA PRO A 71 7.79 7.46 16.52
C PRO A 71 8.57 7.59 15.20
N LEU A 72 8.73 6.50 14.44
CA LEU A 72 9.40 6.52 13.13
C LEU A 72 8.57 7.32 12.11
N ILE A 73 7.26 7.08 12.09
CA ILE A 73 6.31 7.82 11.26
C ILE A 73 6.35 9.30 11.61
N GLY A 74 6.36 9.65 12.90
CA GLY A 74 6.50 11.04 13.35
C GLY A 74 7.75 11.73 12.78
N LYS A 75 8.90 11.07 12.80
CA LYS A 75 10.14 11.59 12.21
C LYS A 75 10.05 11.74 10.69
N GLY A 76 9.43 10.79 9.99
CA GLY A 76 9.20 10.87 8.54
C GLY A 76 8.23 12.01 8.17
N LEU A 77 7.21 12.28 8.97
CA LEU A 77 6.27 13.37 8.76
C LEU A 77 6.93 14.75 8.82
N LEU A 78 7.94 14.94 9.69
CA LEU A 78 8.74 16.18 9.73
C LEU A 78 9.47 16.48 8.41
N LYS A 79 9.61 15.47 7.53
CA LYS A 79 10.21 15.59 6.21
C LYS A 79 9.18 15.59 5.08
N ASN A 80 7.89 15.57 5.41
CA ASN A 80 6.80 15.46 4.44
C ASN A 80 6.98 14.23 3.51
N ASP A 81 7.48 13.14 4.09
CA ASP A 81 7.74 11.88 3.40
C ASP A 81 6.43 11.18 3.01
N SER A 82 6.40 10.64 1.80
CA SER A 82 5.18 10.05 1.25
C SER A 82 4.74 8.78 1.98
N TYR A 83 5.67 7.92 2.42
CA TYR A 83 5.34 6.71 3.18
C TYR A 83 4.92 7.04 4.60
N ALA A 84 5.51 8.06 5.23
CA ALA A 84 5.07 8.54 6.53
C ALA A 84 3.64 9.13 6.48
N LEU A 85 3.34 9.91 5.44
CA LEU A 85 1.97 10.38 5.17
C LEU A 85 1.00 9.21 4.95
N THR A 86 1.40 8.21 4.15
CA THR A 86 0.59 6.99 3.95
C THR A 86 0.31 6.28 5.27
N ALA A 87 1.36 6.03 6.07
CA ALA A 87 1.24 5.34 7.34
C ALA A 87 0.34 6.10 8.32
N LYS A 88 0.51 7.42 8.43
CA LYS A 88 -0.35 8.27 9.26
C LYS A 88 -1.80 8.28 8.77
N GLY A 89 -2.00 8.28 7.44
CA GLY A 89 -3.31 8.19 6.81
C GLY A 89 -4.05 6.92 7.23
N VAL A 90 -3.37 5.77 7.16
CA VAL A 90 -3.92 4.47 7.62
C VAL A 90 -4.18 4.49 9.12
N MET A 91 -3.24 4.97 9.94
CA MET A 91 -3.43 5.02 11.39
C MET A 91 -4.69 5.80 11.77
N LEU A 92 -4.96 6.94 11.12
CA LEU A 92 -6.17 7.72 11.36
C LEU A 92 -7.42 7.05 10.79
N ALA A 93 -7.36 6.48 9.58
CA ALA A 93 -8.50 5.81 8.96
C ALA A 93 -8.97 4.60 9.80
N GLU A 94 -8.03 3.84 10.36
CA GLU A 94 -8.33 2.64 11.13
C GLU A 94 -8.54 2.91 12.63
N GLY A 95 -7.94 3.99 13.17
CA GLY A 95 -7.93 4.31 14.59
C GLY A 95 -6.80 3.59 15.36
N TRP A 96 -5.63 3.45 14.74
CA TRP A 96 -4.46 2.81 15.34
C TRP A 96 -3.63 3.81 16.15
N GLN A 97 -3.49 3.55 17.45
CA GLN A 97 -2.72 4.37 18.40
C GLN A 97 -3.23 5.82 18.57
N GLU A 98 -4.33 6.16 17.91
CA GLU A 98 -4.98 7.47 17.86
C GLU A 98 -6.47 7.31 17.51
N PRO A 99 -7.35 8.26 17.89
CA PRO A 99 -8.76 8.19 17.54
C PRO A 99 -8.99 8.14 16.03
N ARG A 100 -9.98 7.34 15.61
CA ARG A 100 -10.34 7.21 14.19
C ARG A 100 -10.79 8.55 13.62
N ASN A 101 -10.23 8.92 12.47
CA ASN A 101 -10.60 10.08 11.68
C ASN A 101 -10.41 9.79 10.18
N MET A 102 -11.46 9.26 9.53
CA MET A 102 -11.40 8.86 8.13
C MET A 102 -11.16 10.05 7.19
N ALA A 103 -11.76 11.21 7.45
CA ALA A 103 -11.59 12.39 6.61
C ALA A 103 -10.12 12.84 6.54
N ARG A 104 -9.47 12.97 7.70
CA ARG A 104 -8.04 13.30 7.77
C ARG A 104 -7.16 12.18 7.23
N GLY A 105 -7.53 10.92 7.46
CA GLY A 105 -6.83 9.76 6.90
C GLY A 105 -6.79 9.81 5.37
N MET A 106 -7.95 10.02 4.74
CA MET A 106 -8.09 10.14 3.29
C MET A 106 -7.34 11.35 2.72
N ASP A 107 -7.32 12.48 3.44
CA ASP A 107 -6.56 13.65 3.00
C ASP A 107 -5.06 13.38 2.96
N LEU A 108 -4.49 12.78 4.01
CA LEU A 108 -3.08 12.40 4.04
C LEU A 108 -2.72 11.37 2.96
N LEU A 109 -3.61 10.41 2.70
CA LEU A 109 -3.42 9.45 1.61
C LEU A 109 -3.42 10.14 0.24
N LYS A 110 -4.30 11.13 0.01
CA LYS A 110 -4.28 11.93 -1.23
C LYS A 110 -2.98 12.73 -1.35
N GLN A 111 -2.51 13.34 -0.26
CA GLN A 111 -1.23 14.05 -0.25
C GLN A 111 -0.05 13.11 -0.60
N ALA A 112 -0.03 11.90 -0.02
CA ALA A 112 0.98 10.89 -0.34
C ALA A 112 0.89 10.39 -1.79
N ALA A 113 -0.32 10.16 -2.30
CA ALA A 113 -0.55 9.74 -3.68
C ALA A 113 -0.11 10.83 -4.69
N ASN A 114 -0.35 12.11 -4.39
CA ASN A 114 0.12 13.22 -5.21
C ASN A 114 1.66 13.33 -5.26
N LYS A 115 2.36 12.75 -4.27
CA LYS A 115 3.82 12.60 -4.27
C LYS A 115 4.30 11.35 -5.02
N GLY A 116 3.39 10.61 -5.66
CA GLY A 116 3.69 9.41 -6.43
C GLY A 116 3.71 8.11 -5.63
N ASN A 117 3.25 8.10 -4.38
CA ASN A 117 3.26 6.91 -3.54
C ASN A 117 2.20 5.88 -4.01
N ALA A 118 2.64 4.78 -4.60
CA ALA A 118 1.76 3.73 -5.12
C ALA A 118 0.92 3.05 -4.02
N GLN A 119 1.47 2.91 -2.80
CA GLN A 119 0.72 2.34 -1.67
C GLN A 119 -0.45 3.24 -1.24
N ALA A 120 -0.27 4.56 -1.25
CA ALA A 120 -1.34 5.50 -0.98
C ALA A 120 -2.45 5.43 -2.05
N MET A 121 -2.07 5.33 -3.33
CA MET A 121 -3.01 5.15 -4.44
C MET A 121 -3.81 3.85 -4.27
N HIS A 122 -3.14 2.74 -3.99
CA HIS A 122 -3.78 1.46 -3.68
C HIS A 122 -4.81 1.58 -2.54
N LEU A 123 -4.42 2.19 -1.42
CA LEU A 123 -5.28 2.37 -0.25
C LEU A 123 -6.49 3.26 -0.55
N LEU A 124 -6.30 4.36 -1.28
CA LEU A 124 -7.41 5.20 -1.72
C LEU A 124 -8.40 4.40 -2.57
N GLY A 125 -7.91 3.54 -3.46
CA GLY A 125 -8.74 2.59 -4.20
C GLY A 125 -9.56 1.69 -3.29
N LEU A 126 -8.90 1.03 -2.33
CA LEU A 126 -9.56 0.12 -1.38
C LEU A 126 -10.62 0.83 -0.52
N TYR A 127 -10.30 2.01 0.04
CA TYR A 127 -11.26 2.75 0.87
C TYR A 127 -12.50 3.15 0.08
N ASN A 128 -12.35 3.55 -1.18
CA ASN A 128 -13.48 3.91 -2.05
C ASN A 128 -14.32 2.69 -2.50
N VAL A 129 -13.77 1.47 -2.55
CA VAL A 129 -14.58 0.25 -2.82
C VAL A 129 -15.30 -0.25 -1.57
N ARG A 130 -14.66 -0.20 -0.41
CA ARG A 130 -15.20 -0.79 0.82
C ARG A 130 -16.22 0.08 1.55
N GLY A 131 -16.20 1.40 1.33
CA GLY A 131 -17.19 2.32 1.90
C GLY A 131 -17.11 2.46 3.42
N TYR A 132 -15.92 2.32 4.02
CA TYR A 132 -15.76 2.45 5.47
C TYR A 132 -15.96 3.90 5.92
N GLN A 133 -17.15 4.21 6.47
CA GLN A 133 -17.49 5.55 6.97
C GLN A 133 -17.43 6.67 5.90
N ILE A 134 -17.22 6.30 4.63
CA ILE A 134 -17.35 7.13 3.44
C ILE A 134 -18.25 6.40 2.44
N PRO A 135 -19.01 7.12 1.60
CA PRO A 135 -19.78 6.47 0.54
C PRO A 135 -18.87 5.67 -0.41
N VAL A 136 -19.32 4.49 -0.82
CA VAL A 136 -18.68 3.73 -1.89
C VAL A 136 -18.64 4.57 -3.17
N ASN A 137 -17.47 4.64 -3.81
CA ASN A 137 -17.28 5.36 -5.06
C ASN A 137 -16.39 4.55 -6.00
N HIS A 138 -16.99 3.67 -6.78
CA HIS A 138 -16.26 2.82 -7.72
C HIS A 138 -15.54 3.60 -8.82
N LYS A 139 -16.03 4.79 -9.23
CA LYS A 139 -15.34 5.59 -10.24
C LYS A 139 -14.00 6.11 -9.71
N GLU A 140 -14.02 6.64 -8.49
CA GLU A 140 -12.81 7.12 -7.83
C GLU A 140 -11.87 5.97 -7.47
N ALA A 141 -12.41 4.83 -7.01
CA ALA A 141 -11.61 3.63 -6.78
C ALA A 141 -10.85 3.18 -8.04
N ARG A 142 -11.56 3.10 -9.18
CA ARG A 142 -10.97 2.70 -10.46
C ARG A 142 -9.86 3.65 -10.89
N LYS A 143 -10.06 4.96 -10.69
CA LYS A 143 -9.03 5.97 -10.96
C LYS A 143 -7.76 5.70 -10.13
N TRP A 144 -7.90 5.51 -8.82
CA TRP A 144 -6.75 5.29 -7.95
C TRP A 144 -6.04 3.96 -8.22
N PHE A 145 -6.77 2.89 -8.47
CA PHE A 145 -6.16 1.62 -8.87
C PHE A 145 -5.48 1.71 -10.24
N THR A 146 -6.02 2.48 -11.19
CA THR A 146 -5.34 2.73 -12.48
C THR A 146 -4.01 3.42 -12.26
N LEU A 147 -3.96 4.49 -11.45
CA LEU A 147 -2.71 5.18 -11.14
C LEU A 147 -1.69 4.29 -10.43
N ALA A 148 -2.13 3.41 -9.52
CA ALA A 148 -1.25 2.45 -8.85
C ALA A 148 -0.75 1.36 -9.82
N ALA A 149 -1.61 0.87 -10.72
CA ALA A 149 -1.26 -0.10 -11.75
C ALA A 149 -0.23 0.48 -12.74
N ASP A 150 -0.34 1.75 -13.11
CA ASP A 150 0.63 2.45 -13.96
C ASP A 150 2.02 2.59 -13.30
N LYS A 151 2.08 2.44 -11.97
CA LYS A 151 3.34 2.34 -11.20
C LYS A 151 3.86 0.90 -11.07
N GLY A 152 3.26 -0.06 -11.75
CA GLY A 152 3.67 -1.47 -11.74
C GLY A 152 3.06 -2.31 -10.61
N SER A 153 2.01 -1.83 -9.94
CA SER A 153 1.35 -2.62 -8.89
C SER A 153 0.50 -3.76 -9.47
N ALA A 154 1.05 -4.98 -9.45
CA ALA A 154 0.36 -6.19 -9.91
C ALA A 154 -0.96 -6.44 -9.15
N GLY A 155 -0.99 -6.15 -7.84
CA GLY A 155 -2.19 -6.24 -7.02
C GLY A 155 -3.30 -5.27 -7.45
N ASP A 156 -2.94 -4.09 -7.94
CA ASP A 156 -3.92 -3.12 -8.45
C ASP A 156 -4.41 -3.44 -9.85
N ILE A 157 -3.56 -4.04 -10.69
CA ILE A 157 -4.00 -4.63 -11.96
C ILE A 157 -5.04 -5.74 -11.68
N TYR A 158 -4.80 -6.59 -10.67
CA TYR A 158 -5.78 -7.58 -10.23
C TYR A 158 -7.08 -6.96 -9.73
N ASN A 159 -7.01 -5.91 -8.89
CA ASN A 159 -8.20 -5.21 -8.40
C ASN A 159 -9.00 -4.56 -9.54
N LEU A 160 -8.35 -3.98 -10.54
CA LEU A 160 -9.03 -3.49 -11.74
C LEU A 160 -9.72 -4.63 -12.50
N GLY A 161 -9.10 -5.82 -12.53
CA GLY A 161 -9.74 -7.00 -13.09
C GLY A 161 -10.99 -7.43 -12.32
N LEU A 162 -10.98 -7.37 -10.98
CA LEU A 162 -12.19 -7.58 -10.16
C LEU A 162 -13.27 -6.54 -10.47
N MET A 163 -12.89 -5.26 -10.61
CA MET A 163 -13.84 -4.20 -10.93
C MET A 163 -14.45 -4.37 -12.33
N ASP A 164 -13.64 -4.72 -13.32
CA ASP A 164 -14.11 -5.01 -14.67
C ASP A 164 -15.03 -6.24 -14.65
N TRP A 165 -14.69 -7.28 -13.87
CA TRP A 165 -15.52 -8.47 -13.67
C TRP A 165 -16.89 -8.07 -13.12
N GLU A 166 -16.96 -7.32 -12.02
CA GLU A 166 -18.22 -6.93 -11.38
C GLU A 166 -18.96 -5.80 -12.10
N GLY A 167 -18.31 -5.10 -13.04
CA GLY A 167 -18.83 -3.87 -13.63
C GLY A 167 -18.77 -2.66 -12.70
N ALA A 168 -17.97 -2.73 -11.63
CA ALA A 168 -17.84 -1.68 -10.62
C ALA A 168 -17.22 -0.42 -11.24
N GLY A 169 -18.01 0.66 -11.31
CA GLY A 169 -17.58 1.91 -11.95
C GLY A 169 -17.71 1.90 -13.48
N LEU A 170 -18.35 0.87 -14.05
CA LEU A 170 -18.68 0.74 -15.47
C LEU A 170 -20.20 0.75 -15.68
N LYS A 171 -20.63 0.84 -16.94
CA LYS A 171 -22.05 0.69 -17.31
C LYS A 171 -22.54 -0.75 -17.17
N ARG A 172 -21.64 -1.73 -17.35
CA ARG A 172 -21.89 -3.17 -17.23
C ARG A 172 -20.56 -3.92 -16.99
N PRO A 173 -20.61 -5.15 -16.46
CA PRO A 173 -19.47 -6.07 -16.44
C PRO A 173 -18.74 -6.22 -17.78
N ASP A 174 -17.41 -6.30 -17.72
CA ASP A 174 -16.51 -6.62 -18.83
C ASP A 174 -15.56 -7.75 -18.41
N ARG A 175 -16.03 -8.99 -18.58
CA ARG A 175 -15.30 -10.20 -18.20
C ARG A 175 -14.05 -10.43 -19.08
N ALA A 176 -14.06 -9.91 -20.31
CA ALA A 176 -12.92 -10.03 -21.22
C ALA A 176 -11.75 -9.16 -20.74
N SER A 177 -12.01 -7.88 -20.44
CA SER A 177 -11.01 -7.00 -19.83
C SER A 177 -10.52 -7.51 -18.48
N ALA A 178 -11.43 -8.05 -17.65
CA ALA A 178 -11.06 -8.68 -16.38
C ALA A 178 -10.02 -9.80 -16.56
N MET A 179 -10.29 -10.75 -17.47
CA MET A 179 -9.37 -11.86 -17.76
C MET A 179 -8.03 -11.37 -18.31
N GLN A 180 -8.02 -10.35 -19.17
CA GLN A 180 -6.77 -9.77 -19.68
C GLN A 180 -5.93 -9.16 -18.55
N ARG A 181 -6.55 -8.39 -17.64
CA ARG A 181 -5.85 -7.82 -16.48
C ARG A 181 -5.32 -8.89 -15.54
N TRP A 182 -6.09 -9.94 -15.26
CA TRP A 182 -5.59 -11.03 -14.42
C TRP A 182 -4.43 -11.78 -15.07
N LYS A 183 -4.41 -11.97 -16.38
CA LYS A 183 -3.22 -12.53 -17.08
C LYS A 183 -1.98 -11.66 -16.90
N ILE A 184 -2.13 -10.33 -17.03
CA ILE A 184 -1.02 -9.40 -16.82
C ILE A 184 -0.52 -9.47 -15.37
N ALA A 185 -1.41 -9.38 -14.38
CA ALA A 185 -1.05 -9.46 -12.97
C ALA A 185 -0.42 -10.81 -12.61
N ALA A 186 -0.91 -11.91 -13.20
CA ALA A 186 -0.36 -13.25 -13.01
C ALA A 186 1.06 -13.37 -13.57
N ALA A 187 1.33 -12.78 -14.75
CA ALA A 187 2.68 -12.73 -15.33
C ALA A 187 3.66 -11.92 -14.46
N MET A 188 3.15 -11.00 -13.65
CA MET A 188 3.92 -10.24 -12.65
C MET A 188 4.01 -10.95 -11.28
N GLY A 189 3.49 -12.17 -11.15
CA GLY A 189 3.57 -12.98 -9.94
C GLY A 189 2.46 -12.76 -8.90
N GLU A 190 1.39 -12.04 -9.23
CA GLU A 190 0.27 -11.87 -8.29
C GLU A 190 -0.53 -13.19 -8.16
N GLU A 191 -0.38 -13.85 -7.01
CA GLU A 191 -0.95 -15.18 -6.77
C GLU A 191 -2.48 -15.26 -6.91
N ARG A 192 -3.19 -14.21 -6.47
CA ARG A 192 -4.65 -14.14 -6.62
C ARG A 192 -5.04 -14.10 -8.10
N ALA A 193 -4.28 -13.38 -8.91
CA ALA A 193 -4.50 -13.33 -10.36
C ALA A 193 -4.18 -14.67 -11.03
N ILE A 194 -3.12 -15.36 -10.63
CA ILE A 194 -2.79 -16.72 -11.13
C ILE A 194 -3.97 -17.68 -10.90
N LYS A 195 -4.52 -17.68 -9.66
CA LYS A 195 -5.70 -18.48 -9.31
C LYS A 195 -6.92 -18.08 -10.14
N ALA A 196 -7.17 -16.78 -10.29
CA ALA A 196 -8.32 -16.29 -11.02
C ALA A 196 -8.29 -16.64 -12.52
N VAL A 197 -7.11 -16.59 -13.15
CA VAL A 197 -6.91 -17.03 -14.54
C VAL A 197 -7.18 -18.53 -14.66
N ALA A 198 -6.62 -19.34 -13.76
CA ALA A 198 -6.81 -20.80 -13.79
C ALA A 198 -8.26 -21.22 -13.60
N GLN A 199 -9.02 -20.48 -12.78
CA GLN A 199 -10.43 -20.78 -12.47
C GLN A 199 -11.43 -20.12 -13.42
N GLY A 200 -11.01 -19.12 -14.20
CA GLY A 200 -11.90 -18.36 -15.07
C GLY A 200 -12.82 -17.37 -14.33
N LYS A 201 -12.55 -17.11 -13.04
CA LYS A 201 -13.37 -16.30 -12.13
C LYS A 201 -12.49 -15.79 -10.95
N PRO A 202 -12.94 -14.80 -10.17
CA PRO A 202 -12.24 -14.32 -8.97
C PRO A 202 -11.92 -15.42 -7.96
#